data_AF-A0A7V0XU28-F1
#
_entry.id   AF-A0A7V0XU28-F1
#
_cell.length_a   1.000
_cell.length_b   1.000
_cell.length_c   1.000
_cell.angle_alpha   90.00
_cell.angle_beta   90.00
_cell.angle_gamma   90.00
#
_symmetry.space_group_name_H-M   'P 1'
#
loop_
_entity.id
_entity.type
_entity.pdbx_description
1 polymer ?
#
loop_
_entity_poly.entity_id
_entity_poly.type
_entity_poly.pdbx_seq_one_letter_code
_entity_poly.pdbx_strand_id
1 'polypeptide(L)'
;MEILGHQIQLDHLNTLLSNKQLPQAVLFFGSAGIGKGLIAAELARQLNCQDQRDSGCDCRSCQLFAKQSHPDSLFLESGETNIIKKEEIDERMMPFVSTSPYM
;
A
#
# COMPACT_ATOMS: atom_id res chain seq x y z
N MET A 1 10.99 -6.78 0.15
CA MET A 1 9.89 -7.20 1.06
C MET A 1 10.31 -8.44 1.83
N GLU A 2 10.06 -8.51 3.13
CA GLU A 2 10.29 -9.73 3.93
C GLU A 2 8.97 -10.20 4.54
N ILE A 3 8.26 -11.07 3.82
CA ILE A 3 6.95 -11.63 4.21
C ILE A 3 7.06 -13.15 4.06
N LEU A 4 6.59 -13.89 5.05
CA LEU A 4 6.60 -15.35 4.99
C LEU A 4 5.55 -15.86 3.97
N GLY A 5 6.01 -16.63 2.99
CA GLY A 5 5.18 -17.10 1.87
C GLY A 5 5.08 -16.09 0.72
N HIS A 6 4.30 -16.43 -0.32
CA HIS A 6 4.12 -15.60 -1.52
C HIS A 6 5.40 -15.26 -2.30
N GLN A 7 6.45 -16.08 -2.22
CA GLN A 7 7.76 -15.77 -2.80
C GLN A 7 7.68 -15.37 -4.28
N ILE A 8 6.92 -16.11 -5.09
CA ILE A 8 6.74 -15.83 -6.53
C ILE A 8 6.13 -14.43 -6.73
N GLN A 9 5.12 -14.08 -5.95
CA GLN A 9 4.44 -12.79 -6.03
C GLN A 9 5.35 -11.66 -5.56
N LEU A 10 6.09 -11.87 -4.46
CA LEU A 10 7.04 -10.89 -3.94
C LEU A 10 8.19 -10.63 -4.90
N ASP A 11 8.76 -11.67 -5.51
CA ASP A 11 9.83 -11.54 -6.51
C ASP A 11 9.36 -10.76 -7.74
N HIS A 12 8.14 -11.03 -8.20
CA HIS A 12 7.56 -10.30 -9.32
C HIS A 12 7.35 -8.82 -8.97
N LEU A 13 6.80 -8.50 -7.79
CA LEU A 13 6.63 -7.12 -7.35
C LEU A 13 7.95 -6.38 -7.15
N ASN A 14 8.95 -7.02 -6.54
CA ASN A 14 10.29 -6.45 -6.37
C ASN A 14 10.91 -6.12 -7.73
N THR A 15 10.73 -6.98 -8.74
CA THR A 15 11.21 -6.73 -10.12
C THR A 15 10.53 -5.53 -10.76
N LEU A 16 9.20 -5.40 -10.58
CA LEU A 16 8.46 -4.24 -11.10
C LEU A 16 8.88 -2.93 -10.42
N LEU A 17 9.13 -2.98 -9.10
CA LEU A 17 9.62 -1.84 -8.34
C LEU A 17 11.03 -1.42 -8.77
N SER A 18 11.97 -2.36 -8.85
CA SER A 18 13.36 -2.07 -9.26
C SER A 18 13.43 -1.47 -10.66
N ASN A 19 12.55 -1.92 -11.55
CA ASN A 19 12.50 -1.44 -12.93
C ASN A 19 11.66 -0.17 -13.10
N LYS A 20 11.01 0.33 -12.04
CA LYS A 20 10.03 1.44 -12.09
C LYS A 20 8.91 1.19 -13.11
N GLN A 21 8.47 -0.06 -13.20
CA GLN A 21 7.44 -0.55 -14.13
C GLN A 21 6.15 -0.96 -13.41
N LEU A 22 5.96 -0.53 -12.17
CA LEU A 22 4.75 -0.85 -11.42
C LEU A 22 3.52 -0.21 -12.12
N PRO A 23 2.45 -0.97 -12.39
CA PRO A 23 1.24 -0.41 -12.98
C PRO A 23 0.53 0.53 -12.00
N GLN A 24 -0.31 1.41 -12.53
CA GLN A 24 -1.10 2.38 -11.74
C GLN A 24 -2.09 1.71 -10.76
N ALA A 25 -2.50 0.48 -11.05
CA ALA A 25 -3.40 -0.29 -10.20
C ALA A 25 -2.94 -1.75 -10.14
N VAL A 26 -2.97 -2.32 -8.92
CA VAL A 26 -2.62 -3.72 -8.64
C VAL A 26 -3.78 -4.36 -7.90
N LEU A 27 -4.26 -5.50 -8.41
CA LEU A 27 -5.31 -6.29 -7.76
C LEU A 27 -4.70 -7.50 -7.05
N PHE A 28 -4.85 -7.57 -5.73
CA PHE A 28 -4.48 -8.74 -4.94
C PHE A 28 -5.70 -9.65 -4.75
N PHE A 29 -5.68 -10.84 -5.33
CA PHE A 29 -6.79 -11.81 -5.27
C PHE A 29 -6.37 -13.14 -4.64
N GLY A 30 -7.30 -13.81 -3.96
CA GLY A 30 -7.09 -15.11 -3.31
C GLY A 30 -7.87 -15.26 -2.01
N SER A 31 -7.74 -16.42 -1.36
CA SER A 31 -8.47 -16.77 -0.12
C SER A 31 -8.31 -15.74 1.01
N ALA A 32 -9.32 -15.61 1.86
CA ALA A 32 -9.23 -14.79 3.06
C ALA A 32 -8.10 -15.29 3.99
N GLY A 33 -7.46 -14.37 4.71
CA GLY A 33 -6.40 -14.72 5.68
C GLY A 33 -5.01 -15.00 5.12
N ILE A 34 -4.81 -15.06 3.79
CA ILE A 34 -3.48 -15.35 3.22
C ILE A 34 -2.49 -14.17 3.28
N GLY A 35 -2.85 -13.01 3.83
CA GLY A 35 -1.93 -11.86 3.93
C GLY A 35 -1.93 -10.89 2.73
N LYS A 36 -2.96 -10.91 1.88
CA LYS A 36 -3.07 -9.99 0.71
C LYS A 36 -2.96 -8.50 1.10
N GLY A 37 -3.69 -8.10 2.15
CA GLY A 37 -3.65 -6.73 2.67
C GLY A 37 -2.29 -6.36 3.24
N LEU A 38 -1.57 -7.34 3.83
CA LEU A 38 -0.23 -7.15 4.34
C LEU A 38 0.76 -6.85 3.20
N ILE A 39 0.70 -7.62 2.10
CA ILE A 39 1.54 -7.36 0.91
C ILE A 39 1.20 -5.99 0.31
N ALA A 40 -0.08 -5.63 0.19
CA ALA A 40 -0.51 -4.34 -0.34
C ALA A 40 0.02 -3.16 0.51
N ALA A 41 -0.06 -3.27 1.83
CA ALA A 41 0.42 -2.26 2.76
C ALA A 41 1.96 -2.12 2.70
N GLU A 42 2.69 -3.24 2.64
CA GLU A 42 4.15 -3.21 2.54
C GLU A 42 4.61 -2.64 1.18
N LEU A 43 3.92 -2.97 0.08
CA LEU A 43 4.18 -2.37 -1.23
C LEU A 43 3.99 -0.84 -1.18
N ALA A 44 2.90 -0.36 -0.57
CA ALA A 44 2.65 1.06 -0.39
C ALA A 44 3.73 1.75 0.46
N ARG A 45 4.18 1.10 1.55
CA ARG A 45 5.31 1.58 2.38
C ARG A 45 6.59 1.71 1.55
N GLN A 46 6.91 0.71 0.73
CA GLN A 46 8.12 0.70 -0.09
C GLN A 46 8.13 1.81 -1.14
N LEU A 47 7.00 2.03 -1.82
CA LEU A 47 6.86 3.11 -2.80
C LEU A 47 7.09 4.50 -2.21
N ASN A 48 6.76 4.67 -0.93
CA ASN A 48 6.89 5.94 -0.20
C ASN A 48 8.15 5.98 0.69
N CYS A 49 9.01 4.95 0.63
CA CYS A 49 10.20 4.87 1.46
C CYS A 49 11.25 5.89 1.00
N GLN A 50 11.61 6.83 1.87
CA GLN A 50 12.62 7.87 1.56
C GLN A 50 14.00 7.28 1.25
N ASP A 51 14.35 6.18 1.92
CA ASP A 51 15.65 5.52 1.77
C ASP A 51 15.63 4.40 0.72
N GLN A 52 14.50 4.19 0.03
CA GLN A 52 14.33 3.14 -1.00
C GLN A 52 14.78 1.75 -0.54
N ARG A 53 14.57 1.43 0.74
CA ARG A 53 14.91 0.12 1.32
C ARG A 53 13.80 -0.91 1.17
N ASP A 54 14.21 -2.12 0.80
CA ASP A 54 13.35 -3.29 0.59
C ASP A 54 12.77 -3.90 1.88
N SER A 55 13.37 -3.65 3.04
CA SER A 55 12.86 -4.07 4.36
C SER A 55 13.57 -3.29 5.49
N GLY A 56 13.00 -3.34 6.71
CA GLY A 56 13.68 -2.88 7.93
C GLY A 56 14.12 -1.40 7.91
N CYS A 57 13.28 -0.51 7.39
CA CYS A 57 13.57 0.91 7.30
C CYS A 57 12.88 1.71 8.42
N ASP A 58 13.63 2.59 9.08
CA ASP A 58 13.16 3.44 10.16
C ASP A 58 13.07 4.93 9.78
N CYS A 59 13.04 5.26 8.49
CA CYS A 59 12.88 6.65 8.05
C CYS A 59 11.51 7.22 8.47
N ARG A 60 11.36 8.55 8.46
CA ARG A 60 10.12 9.22 8.90
C ARG A 60 8.88 8.71 8.18
N SER A 61 8.98 8.51 6.86
CA SER A 61 7.87 7.95 6.07
C SER A 61 7.48 6.54 6.55
N CYS A 62 8.45 5.63 6.68
CA CYS A 62 8.20 4.26 7.14
C CYS A 62 7.62 4.20 8.56
N GLN A 63 8.07 5.09 9.45
CA GLN A 63 7.49 5.22 10.79
C GLN A 63 6.02 5.68 10.78
N LEU A 64 5.65 6.57 9.86
CA LEU A 64 4.26 6.99 9.69
C LEU A 64 3.40 5.86 9.09
N PHE A 65 3.93 5.08 8.15
CA PHE A 65 3.26 3.89 7.63
C PHE A 65 3.02 2.84 8.71
N ALA A 66 4.00 2.60 9.59
CA ALA A 66 3.86 1.65 10.71
C ALA A 66 2.71 2.04 11.67
N LYS A 67 2.38 3.34 11.73
CA LYS A 67 1.25 3.89 12.52
C LYS A 67 -0.02 4.09 11.70
N GLN A 68 -0.04 3.69 10.43
CA GLN A 68 -1.13 3.92 9.48
C GLN A 68 -1.55 5.41 9.39
N SER A 69 -0.57 6.32 9.53
CA SER A 69 -0.79 7.76 9.59
C SER A 69 0.04 8.51 8.54
N HIS A 70 0.44 7.83 7.46
CA HIS A 70 1.21 8.48 6.40
C HIS A 70 0.29 9.40 5.58
N PRO A 71 0.65 10.68 5.39
CA PRO A 71 -0.21 11.68 4.75
C PRO A 71 -0.52 11.36 3.29
N ASP A 72 0.39 10.68 2.58
CA ASP A 72 0.19 10.18 1.21
C ASP A 72 -0.31 8.73 1.16
N SER A 73 -1.00 8.26 2.21
CA SER A 73 -1.64 6.94 2.21
C SER A 73 -3.11 7.04 2.64
N LEU A 74 -3.98 6.32 1.95
CA LEU A 74 -5.40 6.23 2.26
C LEU A 74 -5.83 4.76 2.27
N PHE A 75 -6.36 4.32 3.40
CA PHE A 75 -6.97 2.99 3.55
C PHE A 75 -8.50 3.13 3.55
N LEU A 76 -9.15 2.45 2.61
CA LEU A 76 -10.61 2.35 2.51
C LEU A 76 -11.01 0.91 2.85
N GLU A 77 -11.84 0.77 3.88
CA GLU A 77 -12.32 -0.52 4.39
C GLU A 77 -13.83 -0.43 4.63
N SER A 78 -14.56 -1.51 4.39
CA SER A 78 -16.03 -1.55 4.38
C SER A 78 -16.71 -1.49 5.76
N GLY A 79 -15.96 -1.15 6.82
CA GLY A 79 -16.41 -1.15 8.19
C GLY A 79 -17.18 -2.44 8.53
N GLU A 80 -18.38 -2.29 9.10
CA GLU A 80 -19.24 -3.42 9.48
C GLU A 80 -20.09 -3.94 8.31
N THR A 81 -20.26 -3.17 7.24
CA THR A 81 -21.31 -3.42 6.23
C THR A 81 -20.85 -4.28 5.06
N ASN A 82 -19.57 -4.67 4.99
CA ASN A 82 -18.92 -5.36 3.86
C ASN A 82 -19.08 -4.66 2.50
N ILE A 83 -19.62 -3.43 2.48
CA ILE A 83 -19.87 -2.62 1.30
C ILE A 83 -19.08 -1.32 1.47
N ILE A 84 -18.25 -0.98 0.49
CA ILE A 84 -17.71 0.37 0.34
C ILE A 84 -18.67 1.11 -0.58
N LYS A 85 -19.34 2.13 -0.04
CA LYS A 85 -20.30 2.93 -0.81
C LYS A 85 -19.57 3.90 -1.72
N LYS A 86 -20.20 4.27 -2.84
CA LYS A 86 -19.65 5.26 -3.76
C LYS A 86 -19.41 6.60 -3.06
N GLU A 87 -20.32 6.99 -2.17
CA GLU A 87 -20.24 8.24 -1.42
C GLU A 87 -18.97 8.28 -0.55
N GLU A 88 -18.58 7.16 0.07
CA GLU A 88 -17.35 7.07 0.85
C GLU A 88 -16.10 7.26 -0.02
N ILE A 89 -16.11 6.71 -1.23
CA ILE A 89 -15.02 6.92 -2.20
C ILE A 89 -14.96 8.39 -2.59
N ASP A 90 -16.08 9.00 -2.94
CA ASP A 90 -16.14 10.39 -3.37
C ASP A 90 -15.69 11.34 -2.24
N GLU A 91 -16.09 11.09 -0.99
CA GLU A 91 -15.77 11.94 0.17
C GLU A 91 -14.34 11.79 0.69
N ARG A 92 -13.75 10.59 0.62
CA ARG A 92 -12.42 10.32 1.20
C ARG A 92 -11.32 10.32 0.17
N MET A 93 -11.55 9.73 -1.00
CA MET A 93 -10.53 9.54 -2.03
C MET A 93 -10.35 10.78 -2.90
N MET A 94 -11.44 11.43 -3.35
CA MET A 94 -11.34 12.57 -4.27
C MET A 94 -10.59 13.77 -3.66
N PRO A 95 -10.82 14.15 -2.38
CA PRO A 95 -10.04 15.22 -1.77
C PRO A 95 -8.57 14.83 -1.61
N PHE A 96 -8.31 13.58 -1.21
CA PHE A 96 -6.97 13.06 -1.01
C PHE A 96 -6.12 13.14 -2.29
N VAL A 97 -6.64 12.67 -3.43
CA VAL A 97 -5.90 12.75 -4.71
C VAL A 97 -5.77 14.17 -5.26
N SER A 98 -6.59 15.11 -4.78
CA SER A 98 -6.57 16.52 -5.22
C SER A 98 -5.59 17.38 -4.44
N THR A 99 -5.02 16.87 -3.35
CA THR A 99 -4.00 17.57 -2.57
C THR A 99 -2.60 17.35 -3.15
N SER A 100 -1.71 18.35 -3.00
CA SER A 100 -0.30 18.16 -3.32
C SER A 100 0.27 17.03 -2.46
N PRO A 101 1.09 16.13 -3.03
CA PRO A 101 1.80 15.14 -2.23
C PRO A 101 2.57 15.81 -1.09
N TYR A 102 2.61 15.16 0.06
CA TYR A 102 3.34 15.61 1.23
C TYR A 102 4.87 15.57 1.02
N MET A 103 5.35 14.73 0.09
CA MET A 103 6.75 14.67 -0.36
C MET A 103 6.97 15.31 -1.72
#